data_AF-A0A0W0WAJ4-F1
#
_entry.id   AF-A0A0W0WAJ4-F1
#
_cell.length_a   1.000
_cell.length_b   1.000
_cell.length_c   1.000
_cell.angle_alpha   90.00
_cell.angle_beta   90.00
_cell.angle_gamma   90.00
#
_symmetry.space_group_name_H-M   'P 1'
#
loop_
_entity.id
_entity.type
_entity.pdbx_description
1 polymer ?
#
loop_
_entity_poly.entity_id
_entity_poly.type
_entity_poly.pdbx_seq_one_letter_code
_entity_poly.pdbx_strand_id
1 'polypeptide(L)'
;MNTRNEFLINMYNQMFNDINRHITLTWQPLITILSAISIIFLQDKLIIPPFLAVSFLFIIISWFIAHIIDAGSWYNRNLVIISNIERQFLDEEDKKLIHCYIADHRKKNKLISHLKINAYLGWTLYILVCGYYIFWKLLPLISTYYCQKKIMLTIESLSDFLPLVILIQSLYALYRFKTKEDDKYEEFKEKSPGKKIEGEKFKYGHGQK
;
A
#
# COMPACT_ATOMS: atom_id res chain seq x y z
N MET A 1 19.39 7.02 35.38
CA MET A 1 19.20 7.42 33.96
C MET A 1 18.68 8.84 33.93
N ASN A 2 19.11 9.68 32.98
CA ASN A 2 18.53 11.02 32.78
C ASN A 2 17.08 10.88 32.28
N THR A 3 16.16 11.76 32.72
CA THR A 3 14.76 11.86 32.24
C THR A 3 14.65 11.81 30.72
N ARG A 4 15.58 12.44 29.99
CA ARG A 4 15.64 12.36 28.53
C ARG A 4 15.84 10.93 28.02
N ASN A 5 16.75 10.19 28.64
CA ASN A 5 17.05 8.81 28.21
C ASN A 5 15.85 7.90 28.47
N GLU A 6 15.18 8.09 29.61
CA GLU A 6 13.97 7.35 29.95
C GLU A 6 12.84 7.64 28.94
N PHE A 7 12.64 8.91 28.59
CA PHE A 7 11.68 9.31 27.55
C PHE A 7 12.00 8.64 26.20
N LEU A 8 13.26 8.65 25.77
CA LEU A 8 13.66 8.03 24.50
C LEU A 8 13.48 6.52 24.48
N ILE A 9 13.79 5.82 25.58
CA ILE A 9 13.55 4.37 25.69
C ILE A 9 12.05 4.07 25.65
N ASN A 10 11.22 4.85 26.35
CA ASN A 10 9.76 4.68 26.29
C ASN A 10 9.21 4.93 24.88
N MET A 11 9.72 5.95 24.17
CA MET A 11 9.36 6.21 22.78
C MET A 11 9.80 5.06 21.86
N TYR A 12 11.02 4.54 22.04
CA TYR A 12 11.53 3.37 21.30
C TYR A 12 10.62 2.16 21.48
N ASN A 13 10.28 1.83 22.73
CA ASN A 13 9.38 0.72 23.05
C ASN A 13 8.00 0.92 22.41
N GLN A 14 7.45 2.14 22.46
CA GLN A 14 6.17 2.44 21.82
C GLN A 14 6.24 2.27 20.30
N MET A 15 7.30 2.71 19.63
CA MET A 15 7.46 2.55 18.18
C MET A 15 7.52 1.08 17.76
N PHE A 16 8.19 0.21 18.53
CA PHE A 16 8.19 -1.23 18.28
C PHE A 16 6.83 -1.88 18.55
N ASN A 17 6.15 -1.49 19.63
CA ASN A 17 4.80 -1.96 19.93
C ASN A 17 3.82 -1.60 18.81
N ASP A 18 3.91 -0.37 18.32
CA ASP A 18 3.17 0.15 17.19
C ASP A 18 3.45 -0.70 15.93
N ILE A 19 4.72 -0.95 15.59
CA ILE A 19 5.10 -1.82 14.47
C ILE A 19 4.49 -3.22 14.62
N ASN A 20 4.60 -3.83 15.80
CA ASN A 20 4.06 -5.16 16.06
C ASN A 20 2.53 -5.22 15.87
N ARG A 21 1.82 -4.19 16.37
CA ARG A 21 0.37 -4.06 16.18
C ARG A 21 -0.01 -3.90 14.72
N HIS A 22 0.80 -3.17 13.94
CA HIS A 22 0.50 -2.96 12.53
C HIS A 22 0.78 -4.21 11.66
N ILE A 23 1.81 -4.99 12.01
CA ILE A 23 2.11 -6.26 11.34
C ILE A 23 1.01 -7.29 11.61
N THR A 24 0.40 -7.28 12.80
CA THR A 24 -0.69 -8.21 13.16
C THR A 24 -2.02 -7.94 12.45
N LEU A 25 -2.15 -6.83 11.71
CA LEU A 25 -3.30 -6.54 10.84
C LEU A 25 -3.29 -7.32 9.51
N THR A 26 -2.56 -8.44 9.45
CA THR A 26 -2.51 -9.38 8.31
C THR A 26 -3.86 -9.97 7.90
N TRP A 27 -4.94 -9.76 8.66
CA TRP A 27 -6.29 -10.22 8.34
C TRP A 27 -7.07 -9.30 7.38
N GLN A 28 -6.60 -8.08 7.12
CA GLN A 28 -7.24 -7.15 6.19
C GLN A 28 -7.47 -7.71 4.76
N PRO A 29 -6.57 -8.53 4.17
CA PRO A 29 -6.84 -9.18 2.89
C PRO A 29 -8.04 -10.12 2.94
N LEU A 30 -8.28 -10.81 4.06
CA LEU A 30 -9.44 -11.70 4.22
C LEU A 30 -10.75 -10.91 4.13
N ILE A 31 -10.82 -9.75 4.79
CA ILE A 31 -11.98 -8.85 4.72
C ILE A 31 -12.22 -8.42 3.27
N THR A 32 -11.17 -8.05 2.55
CA THR A 32 -11.25 -7.65 1.14
C THR A 32 -11.82 -8.77 0.26
N ILE A 33 -11.35 -10.01 0.46
CA ILE A 33 -11.85 -11.19 -0.25
C ILE A 33 -13.32 -11.44 0.09
N LEU A 34 -13.68 -11.40 1.38
CA LEU A 34 -15.07 -11.60 1.83
C LEU A 34 -16.00 -10.54 1.24
N SER A 35 -15.58 -9.27 1.22
CA SER A 35 -16.35 -8.20 0.59
C SER A 35 -16.52 -8.41 -0.91
N ALA A 36 -15.48 -8.87 -1.61
CA ALA A 36 -15.58 -9.20 -3.03
C ALA A 36 -16.58 -10.34 -3.29
N ILE A 37 -16.54 -11.40 -2.47
CA ILE A 37 -17.50 -12.52 -2.53
C ILE A 37 -18.93 -12.01 -2.26
N SER A 38 -19.11 -11.15 -1.25
CA SER A 38 -20.43 -10.58 -0.94
C SER A 38 -20.99 -9.77 -2.12
N ILE A 39 -20.16 -8.99 -2.83
CA ILE A 39 -20.60 -8.24 -4.01
C ILE A 39 -21.07 -9.17 -5.13
N ILE A 40 -20.31 -10.24 -5.40
CA ILE A 40 -20.69 -11.23 -6.42
C ILE A 40 -22.02 -11.89 -6.03
N PHE A 41 -22.19 -12.28 -4.78
CA PHE A 41 -23.43 -12.87 -4.29
C PHE A 41 -24.63 -11.91 -4.43
N LEU A 42 -24.46 -10.63 -4.10
CA LEU A 42 -25.51 -9.61 -4.27
C LEU A 42 -25.88 -9.41 -5.74
N GLN A 43 -24.91 -9.48 -6.65
CA GLN A 43 -25.15 -9.43 -8.10
C GLN A 43 -25.94 -10.67 -8.57
N ASP A 44 -25.57 -11.87 -8.14
CA ASP A 44 -26.24 -13.12 -8.52
C ASP A 44 -27.70 -13.17 -8.05
N LYS A 45 -28.00 -12.53 -6.91
CA LYS A 45 -29.36 -12.34 -6.40
C LYS A 45 -30.14 -11.21 -7.09
N LEU A 46 -29.56 -10.59 -8.12
CA LEU A 46 -30.11 -9.45 -8.86
C LEU A 46 -30.46 -8.24 -7.97
N ILE A 47 -29.82 -8.12 -6.79
CA ILE A 47 -30.04 -7.02 -5.86
C ILE A 47 -29.34 -5.75 -6.37
N ILE A 48 -28.15 -5.92 -6.95
CA ILE A 48 -27.39 -4.84 -7.58
C ILE A 48 -27.12 -5.14 -9.06
N PRO A 49 -27.14 -4.13 -9.93
CA PRO A 49 -26.80 -4.32 -11.33
C PRO A 49 -25.30 -4.63 -11.50
N PRO A 50 -24.91 -5.37 -12.56
CA PRO A 50 -23.52 -5.80 -12.76
C PRO A 50 -22.50 -4.65 -12.82
N PHE A 51 -22.86 -3.51 -13.42
CA PHE A 51 -21.95 -2.36 -13.50
C PHE A 51 -21.63 -1.77 -12.11
N LEU A 52 -22.57 -1.79 -11.16
CA LEU A 52 -22.31 -1.37 -9.79
C LEU A 52 -21.42 -2.39 -9.06
N ALA A 53 -21.66 -3.68 -9.26
CA ALA A 53 -20.84 -4.73 -8.67
C ALA A 53 -19.35 -4.59 -9.06
N VAL A 54 -19.06 -4.45 -10.36
CA VAL A 54 -17.68 -4.27 -10.84
C VAL A 54 -17.07 -2.96 -10.33
N SER A 55 -17.86 -1.87 -10.29
CA SER A 55 -17.40 -0.58 -9.74
C SER A 55 -17.01 -0.70 -8.26
N PHE A 56 -17.82 -1.38 -7.44
CA PHE A 56 -17.50 -1.61 -6.04
C PHE A 56 -16.26 -2.50 -5.86
N LEU A 57 -16.06 -3.51 -6.71
CA LEU A 57 -14.84 -4.32 -6.68
C LEU A 57 -13.58 -3.46 -6.91
N PHE A 58 -13.59 -2.56 -7.89
CA PHE A 58 -12.46 -1.64 -8.10
C PHE A 58 -12.22 -0.73 -6.89
N ILE A 59 -13.27 -0.19 -6.28
CA ILE A 59 -13.16 0.67 -5.10
C ILE A 59 -12.54 -0.11 -3.93
N ILE A 60 -13.05 -1.30 -3.62
CA ILE A 60 -12.60 -2.11 -2.48
C ILE A 60 -11.17 -2.58 -2.66
N ILE A 61 -10.81 -3.07 -3.85
CA ILE A 61 -9.43 -3.52 -4.11
C ILE A 61 -8.46 -2.33 -4.07
N SER A 62 -8.86 -1.16 -4.58
CA SER A 62 -8.03 0.05 -4.51
C SER A 62 -7.87 0.54 -3.07
N TRP A 63 -8.93 0.53 -2.28
CA TRP A 63 -8.89 0.85 -0.87
C TRP A 63 -7.93 -0.09 -0.10
N PHE A 64 -7.98 -1.38 -0.41
CA PHE A 64 -7.05 -2.37 0.15
C PHE A 64 -5.59 -2.06 -0.21
N ILE A 65 -5.29 -1.79 -1.49
CA ILE A 65 -3.93 -1.41 -1.93
C ILE A 65 -3.47 -0.12 -1.26
N ALA A 66 -4.35 0.88 -1.13
CA ALA A 66 -4.04 2.15 -0.45
C ALA A 66 -3.65 1.91 1.02
N HIS A 67 -4.36 1.04 1.73
CA HIS A 67 -4.00 0.67 3.11
C HIS A 67 -2.64 -0.01 3.21
N ILE A 68 -2.25 -0.81 2.22
CA ILE A 68 -0.91 -1.42 2.20
C ILE A 68 0.18 -0.36 1.99
N ILE A 69 -0.07 0.61 1.13
CA ILE A 69 0.84 1.74 0.89
C ILE A 69 1.01 2.57 2.17
N ASP A 70 -0.10 2.91 2.82
CA ASP A 70 -0.13 3.66 4.07
C ASP A 70 0.63 2.91 5.19
N ALA A 71 0.33 1.62 5.37
CA ALA A 71 1.03 0.75 6.31
C ALA A 71 2.55 0.72 6.08
N GLY A 72 2.96 0.64 4.81
CA GLY A 72 4.37 0.65 4.45
C GLY A 72 5.07 1.96 4.74
N SER A 73 4.42 3.08 4.40
CA SER A 73 4.91 4.44 4.68
C SER A 73 5.08 4.66 6.19
N TRP A 74 4.04 4.32 6.94
CA TRP A 74 4.02 4.43 8.38
C TRP A 74 5.11 3.57 9.04
N TYR A 75 5.26 2.31 8.60
CA TYR A 75 6.30 1.41 9.09
C TYR A 75 7.70 2.00 8.85
N ASN A 76 7.96 2.49 7.63
CA ASN A 76 9.27 3.06 7.29
C ASN A 76 9.56 4.33 8.10
N ARG A 77 8.56 5.17 8.38
CA ARG A 77 8.72 6.35 9.25
C ARG A 77 9.08 5.95 10.69
N ASN A 78 8.39 4.97 11.26
CA ASN A 78 8.70 4.50 12.61
C ASN A 78 10.10 3.91 12.72
N LEU A 79 10.56 3.20 11.68
CA LEU A 79 11.96 2.75 11.61
C LEU A 79 12.96 3.91 11.60
N VAL A 80 12.68 5.01 10.88
CA VAL A 80 13.56 6.19 10.89
C VAL A 80 13.62 6.81 12.29
N ILE A 81 12.50 6.87 13.01
CA ILE A 81 12.47 7.34 14.41
C ILE A 81 13.30 6.41 15.30
N ILE A 82 13.10 5.11 15.21
CA ILE A 82 13.86 4.09 15.95
C ILE A 82 15.35 4.25 15.68
N SER A 83 15.77 4.31 14.42
CA SER A 83 17.18 4.51 14.06
C SER A 83 17.74 5.83 14.58
N ASN A 84 16.94 6.90 14.62
CA ASN A 84 17.35 8.17 15.21
C ASN A 84 17.55 8.10 16.72
N ILE A 85 16.73 7.30 17.42
CA ILE A 85 16.89 7.03 18.86
C ILE A 85 18.13 6.16 19.08
N GLU A 86 18.30 5.08 18.32
CA GLU A 86 19.48 4.19 18.38
C GLU A 86 20.79 4.98 18.26
N ARG A 87 20.86 5.95 17.33
CA ARG A 87 22.00 6.87 17.15
C ARG A 87 22.33 7.74 18.37
N GLN A 88 21.43 7.84 19.35
CA GLN A 88 21.68 8.56 20.60
C GLN A 88 22.42 7.71 21.63
N PHE A 89 22.36 6.39 21.50
CA PHE A 89 22.83 5.44 22.51
C PHE A 89 23.95 4.52 22.00
N LEU A 90 24.00 4.26 20.70
CA LEU A 90 24.87 3.26 20.11
C LEU A 90 26.03 3.90 19.35
N ASP A 91 27.18 3.26 19.46
CA ASP A 91 28.41 3.62 18.75
C ASP A 91 28.58 2.77 17.47
N GLU A 92 29.59 3.06 16.65
CA GLU A 92 29.84 2.29 15.42
C GLU A 92 30.14 0.82 15.69
N GLU A 93 30.80 0.52 16.81
CA GLU A 93 31.16 -0.86 17.16
C GLU A 93 29.91 -1.71 17.42
N ASP A 94 28.86 -1.12 17.99
CA ASP A 94 27.59 -1.79 18.28
C ASP A 94 26.88 -2.28 17.01
N LYS A 95 27.09 -1.62 15.86
CA LYS A 95 26.56 -2.11 14.58
C LYS A 95 27.13 -3.46 14.18
N LYS A 96 28.38 -3.74 14.56
CA LYS A 96 29.02 -5.05 14.32
C LYS A 96 28.59 -6.07 15.37
N LEU A 97 28.49 -5.64 16.63
CA LEU A 97 28.23 -6.53 17.77
C LEU A 97 26.76 -6.95 17.87
N ILE A 98 25.82 -6.10 17.48
CA ILE A 98 24.37 -6.34 17.63
C ILE A 98 23.74 -6.72 16.28
N HIS A 99 23.59 -5.77 15.36
CA HIS A 99 23.22 -6.05 13.97
C HIS A 99 23.55 -4.90 13.00
N CYS A 100 23.96 -5.25 11.78
CA CYS A 100 24.39 -4.30 10.75
C CYS A 100 23.29 -3.39 10.16
N TYR A 101 22.07 -3.46 10.70
CA TYR A 101 20.93 -2.65 10.25
C TYR A 101 20.55 -1.54 11.26
N ILE A 102 21.19 -1.50 12.42
CA ILE A 102 20.97 -0.47 13.44
C ILE A 102 21.41 0.89 12.91
N ALA A 103 20.71 1.93 13.36
CA ALA A 103 21.12 3.32 13.15
C ALA A 103 21.26 3.72 11.68
N ASP A 104 20.62 3.01 10.75
CA ASP A 104 20.61 3.37 9.34
C ASP A 104 19.20 3.55 8.81
N HIS A 105 18.98 4.71 8.19
CA HIS A 105 17.73 4.95 7.50
C HIS A 105 17.67 4.07 6.26
N ARG A 106 16.49 3.49 6.02
CA ARG A 106 16.20 2.92 4.72
C ARG A 106 16.33 3.98 3.63
N LYS A 107 16.89 3.57 2.49
CA LYS A 107 17.12 4.50 1.38
C LYS A 107 15.83 5.01 0.74
N LYS A 108 14.80 4.16 0.71
CA LYS A 108 13.53 4.41 0.02
C LYS A 108 12.36 3.91 0.85
N ASN A 109 11.19 4.51 0.63
CA ASN A 109 9.91 4.05 1.14
C ASN A 109 9.44 2.75 0.45
N LYS A 110 10.05 1.63 0.83
CA LYS A 110 9.76 0.31 0.28
C LYS A 110 8.92 -0.52 1.24
N LEU A 111 7.95 -1.24 0.68
CA LEU A 111 7.18 -2.23 1.41
C LEU A 111 8.11 -3.34 1.95
N ILE A 112 7.80 -3.82 3.16
CA ILE A 112 8.37 -5.04 3.71
C ILE A 112 7.74 -6.28 3.11
N SER A 113 8.38 -7.44 3.25
CA SER A 113 8.04 -8.65 2.49
C SER A 113 6.59 -9.09 2.62
N HIS A 114 6.01 -9.08 3.82
CA HIS A 114 4.59 -9.46 3.99
C HIS A 114 3.63 -8.43 3.37
N LEU A 115 3.92 -7.13 3.47
CA LEU A 115 3.14 -6.10 2.78
C LEU A 115 3.26 -6.22 1.26
N LYS A 116 4.43 -6.65 0.74
CA LYS A 116 4.59 -6.95 -0.70
C LYS A 116 3.70 -8.12 -1.13
N ILE A 117 3.62 -9.19 -0.34
CA ILE A 117 2.74 -10.34 -0.63
C ILE A 117 1.29 -9.86 -0.70
N ASN A 118 0.85 -9.06 0.27
CA ASN A 118 -0.50 -8.47 0.26
C ASN A 118 -0.72 -7.55 -0.95
N ALA A 119 0.28 -6.75 -1.34
CA ALA A 119 0.19 -5.90 -2.51
C ALA A 119 0.05 -6.73 -3.79
N TYR A 120 0.82 -7.82 -3.92
CA TYR A 120 0.70 -8.74 -5.06
C TYR A 120 -0.68 -9.38 -5.13
N LEU A 121 -1.25 -9.79 -3.99
CA LEU A 121 -2.62 -10.29 -3.94
C LEU A 121 -3.61 -9.22 -4.43
N GLY A 122 -3.51 -7.99 -3.90
CA GLY A 122 -4.37 -6.88 -4.30
C GLY A 122 -4.29 -6.58 -5.80
N TRP A 123 -3.09 -6.46 -6.35
CA TRP A 123 -2.88 -6.24 -7.78
C TRP A 123 -3.34 -7.42 -8.64
N THR A 124 -3.16 -8.65 -8.17
CA THR A 124 -3.66 -9.85 -8.88
C THR A 124 -5.18 -9.82 -8.99
N LEU A 125 -5.88 -9.52 -7.89
CA LEU A 125 -7.34 -9.35 -7.91
C LEU A 125 -7.76 -8.20 -8.83
N TYR A 126 -7.04 -7.08 -8.77
CA TYR A 126 -7.30 -5.93 -9.62
C TYR A 126 -7.20 -6.27 -11.11
N ILE A 127 -6.14 -6.97 -11.51
CA ILE A 127 -5.91 -7.43 -12.89
C ILE A 127 -6.99 -8.42 -13.32
N LEU A 128 -7.38 -9.36 -12.45
CA LEU A 128 -8.44 -10.33 -12.74
C LEU A 128 -9.79 -9.63 -12.99
N VAL A 129 -10.18 -8.68 -12.14
CA VAL A 129 -11.41 -7.89 -12.33
C VAL A 129 -11.33 -7.02 -13.59
N CYS A 130 -10.19 -6.38 -13.85
CA CYS A 130 -9.96 -5.63 -15.09
C CYS A 130 -10.12 -6.52 -16.32
N GLY A 131 -9.44 -7.67 -16.35
CA GLY A 131 -9.49 -8.63 -17.45
C GLY A 131 -10.92 -9.12 -17.66
N TYR A 132 -11.60 -9.52 -16.59
CA TYR A 132 -12.99 -9.93 -16.67
C TYR A 132 -13.88 -8.85 -17.31
N TYR A 133 -13.81 -7.61 -16.80
CA TYR A 133 -14.62 -6.51 -17.32
C TYR A 133 -14.28 -6.18 -18.78
N ILE A 134 -13.00 -6.13 -19.14
CA ILE A 134 -12.58 -5.80 -20.51
C ILE A 134 -13.04 -6.90 -21.49
N PHE A 135 -12.73 -8.16 -21.20
CA PHE A 135 -12.99 -9.25 -22.15
C PHE A 135 -14.47 -9.62 -22.26
N TRP A 136 -15.21 -9.60 -21.15
CA TRP A 136 -16.59 -10.09 -21.15
C TRP A 136 -17.65 -8.99 -21.27
N LYS A 137 -17.29 -7.72 -21.05
CA LYS A 137 -18.23 -6.60 -21.15
C LYS A 137 -17.80 -5.58 -22.20
N LEU A 138 -16.60 -5.01 -22.06
CA LEU A 138 -16.19 -3.89 -22.90
C LEU A 138 -15.91 -4.28 -24.36
N LEU A 139 -15.19 -5.40 -24.60
CA LEU A 139 -14.87 -5.85 -25.96
C LEU A 139 -16.12 -6.24 -26.77
N PRO A 140 -17.09 -7.02 -26.25
CA PRO A 140 -18.34 -7.29 -26.95
C PRO A 140 -19.15 -6.03 -27.27
N LEU A 141 -19.19 -5.06 -26.33
CA LEU A 141 -19.86 -3.78 -26.54
C LEU A 141 -19.24 -2.99 -27.71
N ILE A 142 -17.91 -2.89 -27.72
CA ILE A 142 -17.15 -2.24 -28.81
C ILE A 142 -17.34 -3.00 -30.14
N SER A 143 -17.27 -4.33 -30.13
CA SER A 143 -17.45 -5.15 -31.33
C SER A 143 -18.84 -4.96 -31.93
N THR A 144 -19.88 -4.92 -31.10
CA THR A 144 -21.26 -4.71 -31.55
C THR A 144 -21.42 -3.34 -32.21
N TYR A 145 -20.79 -2.31 -31.62
CA TYR A 145 -20.76 -0.97 -32.22
C TYR A 145 -20.13 -0.95 -33.61
N TYR A 146 -18.94 -1.53 -33.76
CA TYR A 146 -18.24 -1.54 -35.05
C TYR A 146 -19.00 -2.33 -36.12
N CYS A 147 -19.59 -3.47 -35.76
CA CYS A 147 -20.32 -4.32 -36.70
C CYS A 147 -21.66 -3.72 -37.13
N GLN A 148 -22.41 -3.08 -36.23
CA GLN A 148 -23.76 -2.61 -36.53
C GLN A 148 -23.83 -1.14 -36.95
N LYS A 149 -22.74 -0.35 -36.79
CA LYS A 149 -22.68 1.11 -37.06
C LYS A 149 -23.84 1.92 -36.47
N LYS A 150 -24.56 1.37 -35.50
CA LYS A 150 -25.74 1.96 -34.91
C LYS A 150 -25.60 1.85 -33.40
N ILE A 151 -24.81 2.74 -32.82
CA ILE A 151 -24.93 3.02 -31.39
C ILE A 151 -26.18 3.87 -31.24
N MET A 152 -27.21 3.31 -30.62
CA MET A 152 -28.15 4.13 -29.88
C MET A 152 -27.54 4.22 -28.48
N LEU A 153 -26.88 5.33 -28.17
CA LEU A 153 -26.36 5.61 -26.82
C LEU A 153 -27.57 5.75 -25.89
N THR A 154 -28.03 4.63 -25.35
CA THR A 154 -29.05 4.60 -24.31
C THR A 154 -28.39 4.90 -22.97
N ILE A 155 -29.19 5.37 -22.00
CA ILE A 155 -28.72 5.56 -20.62
C ILE A 155 -28.15 4.25 -20.05
N GLU A 156 -28.70 3.10 -20.44
CA GLU A 156 -28.20 1.77 -20.09
C GLU A 156 -26.79 1.51 -20.67
N SER A 157 -26.51 1.92 -21.91
CA SER A 157 -25.17 1.82 -22.47
C SER A 157 -24.15 2.74 -21.78
N LEU A 158 -24.60 3.87 -21.21
CA LEU A 158 -23.74 4.79 -20.47
C LEU A 158 -23.34 4.25 -19.09
N SER A 159 -24.23 3.54 -18.39
CA SER A 159 -23.91 2.94 -17.09
C SER A 159 -22.86 1.83 -17.19
N ASP A 160 -22.77 1.14 -18.32
CA ASP A 160 -21.73 0.15 -18.59
C ASP A 160 -20.31 0.74 -18.64
N PHE A 161 -20.16 2.06 -18.85
CA PHE A 161 -18.87 2.75 -18.79
C PHE A 161 -18.49 3.20 -17.36
N LEU A 162 -19.41 3.15 -16.39
CA LEU A 162 -19.12 3.55 -15.02
C LEU A 162 -17.92 2.81 -14.41
N PRO A 163 -17.78 1.47 -14.54
CA PRO A 163 -16.62 0.77 -14.01
C PRO A 163 -15.29 1.24 -14.61
N LEU A 164 -15.28 1.67 -15.87
CA LEU A 164 -14.08 2.23 -16.52
C LEU A 164 -13.70 3.59 -15.91
N VAL A 165 -14.68 4.45 -15.63
CA VAL A 165 -14.45 5.73 -14.95
C VAL A 165 -13.87 5.48 -13.55
N ILE A 166 -14.47 4.55 -12.80
CA ILE A 166 -14.01 4.18 -11.46
C ILE A 166 -12.61 3.53 -11.51
N LEU A 167 -12.34 2.68 -12.50
CA LEU A 167 -11.02 2.11 -12.74
C LEU A 167 -9.96 3.21 -12.89
N ILE A 168 -10.18 4.15 -13.81
CA ILE A 168 -9.25 5.26 -14.07
C ILE A 168 -9.08 6.14 -12.83
N GLN A 169 -10.18 6.50 -12.18
CA GLN A 169 -10.16 7.32 -10.97
C GLN A 169 -9.38 6.63 -9.84
N SER A 170 -9.58 5.33 -9.66
CA SER A 170 -8.92 4.57 -8.60
C SER A 170 -7.43 4.37 -8.83
N LEU A 171 -7.00 4.11 -10.08
CA LEU A 171 -5.57 4.11 -10.45
C LEU A 171 -4.92 5.47 -10.22
N TYR A 172 -5.59 6.56 -10.63
CA TYR A 172 -5.09 7.91 -10.40
C TYR A 172 -4.98 8.23 -8.90
N ALA A 173 -5.99 7.86 -8.10
CA ALA A 173 -5.98 8.04 -6.66
C ALA A 173 -4.83 7.26 -5.99
N LEU A 174 -4.63 5.99 -6.36
CA LEU A 174 -3.52 5.17 -5.86
C LEU A 174 -2.15 5.76 -6.20
N TYR A 175 -1.98 6.24 -7.45
CA TYR A 175 -0.76 6.90 -7.88
C TYR A 175 -0.47 8.15 -7.04
N ARG A 176 -1.45 9.06 -6.93
CA ARG A 176 -1.33 10.31 -6.15
C ARG A 176 -1.06 10.02 -4.68
N PHE A 177 -1.73 9.02 -4.11
CA PHE A 177 -1.53 8.61 -2.72
C PHE A 177 -0.11 8.08 -2.51
N LYS A 178 0.39 7.20 -3.39
CA LYS A 178 1.75 6.68 -3.31
C LYS A 178 2.81 7.78 -3.39
N THR A 179 2.69 8.68 -4.35
CA THR A 179 3.62 9.82 -4.49
C THR A 179 3.63 10.67 -3.23
N LYS A 180 2.45 11.01 -2.69
CA LYS A 180 2.35 11.81 -1.46
C LYS A 180 3.03 11.14 -0.27
N GLU A 181 2.89 9.83 -0.12
CA GLU A 181 3.53 9.09 0.98
C GLU A 181 5.06 9.00 0.80
N ASP A 182 5.55 8.91 -0.43
CA ASP A 182 6.98 8.97 -0.72
C ASP A 182 7.57 10.35 -0.44
N ASP A 183 6.87 11.41 -0.84
CA ASP A 183 7.29 12.79 -0.59
C ASP A 183 7.38 13.07 0.92
N LYS A 184 6.38 12.64 1.71
CA LYS A 184 6.40 12.75 3.18
C LYS A 184 7.57 11.98 3.81
N TYR A 185 7.90 10.81 3.27
CA TYR A 185 9.00 10.00 3.79
C TYR A 185 10.36 10.67 3.54
N GLU A 186 10.57 11.20 2.34
CA GLU A 186 11.80 11.93 2.02
C GLU A 186 11.88 13.25 2.81
N GLU A 187 10.78 14.00 2.90
CA GLU A 187 10.69 15.19 3.76
C GLU A 187 11.06 14.88 5.21
N PHE A 188 10.57 13.75 5.76
CA PHE A 188 10.88 13.34 7.12
C PHE A 188 12.37 13.04 7.30
N LYS A 189 12.99 12.32 6.36
CA LYS A 189 14.44 12.03 6.39
C LYS A 189 15.28 13.31 6.30
N GLU A 190 14.88 14.25 5.47
CA GLU A 190 15.59 15.53 5.31
C GLU A 190 15.47 16.42 6.55
N LYS A 191 14.27 16.53 7.12
CA LYS A 191 14.02 17.37 8.31
C LYS A 191 14.47 16.73 9.62
N SER A 192 14.54 15.40 9.68
CA SER A 192 14.92 14.63 10.88
C SER A 192 16.02 13.61 10.58
N PRO A 193 17.22 14.05 10.15
CA PRO A 193 18.31 13.16 9.75
C PRO A 193 18.95 12.42 10.93
N GLY A 194 18.73 12.88 12.17
CA GLY A 194 19.34 12.32 13.38
C GLY A 194 20.85 12.62 13.51
N LYS A 195 21.49 12.06 14.54
CA LYS A 195 22.95 12.17 14.75
C LYS A 195 23.68 11.28 13.73
N LYS A 196 24.75 11.78 13.12
CA LYS A 196 25.64 10.93 12.31
C LYS A 196 26.53 10.14 13.26
N ILE A 197 26.59 8.83 13.08
CA ILE A 197 27.63 8.01 13.71
C ILE A 197 28.81 8.01 12.72
N GLU A 198 29.99 8.42 13.17
CA GLU A 198 31.18 8.57 12.33
C GLU A 198 31.88 7.21 12.20
N GLY A 199 31.90 6.63 10.99
CA GLY A 199 32.50 5.32 10.75
C GLY A 199 32.61 4.96 9.26
N GLU A 200 33.39 3.92 8.97
CA GLU A 200 33.54 3.39 7.61
C GLU A 200 32.19 2.97 7.02
N LYS A 201 31.96 3.29 5.74
CA LYS A 201 30.76 2.86 5.01
C LYS A 201 30.76 1.33 4.90
N PHE A 202 30.00 0.66 5.76
CA PHE A 202 29.80 -0.79 5.65
C PHE A 202 29.12 -1.14 4.33
N LYS A 203 29.59 -2.23 3.69
CA LYS A 203 28.84 -2.88 2.61
C LYS A 203 27.63 -3.57 3.23
N TYR A 204 26.49 -2.89 3.19
CA TYR A 204 25.23 -3.42 3.70
C TYR A 204 24.78 -4.70 2.99
N GLY A 205 24.22 -5.63 3.76
CA GLY A 205 23.54 -6.80 3.25
C GLY A 205 22.28 -6.46 2.45
N HIS A 206 21.67 -7.46 1.81
CA HIS A 206 20.54 -7.29 0.90
C HIS A 206 19.31 -6.55 1.49
N GLY A 207 19.18 -6.48 2.83
CA GLY A 207 18.04 -5.88 3.54
C GLY A 207 17.89 -4.35 3.46
N GLN A 208 18.94 -3.60 3.07
CA GLN A 208 18.90 -2.12 2.96
C GLN A 208 18.69 -1.58 1.52
N LYS A 209 18.62 -2.45 0.49
CA LYS A 209 18.50 -2.00 -0.90
C LYS A 209 17.10 -1.56 -1.29
#